data_AF-A0A355C3N5-F1
#
_entry.id   AF-A0A355C3N5-F1
#
_cell.length_a   1.000
_cell.length_b   1.000
_cell.length_c   1.000
_cell.angle_alpha   90.00
_cell.angle_beta   90.00
_cell.angle_gamma   90.00
#
_symmetry.space_group_name_H-M   'P 1'
#
loop_
_entity.id
_entity.type
_entity.pdbx_description
1 polymer ?
#
loop_
_entity_poly.entity_id
_entity_poly.type
_entity_poly.pdbx_seq_one_letter_code
_entity_poly.pdbx_strand_id
1 'polypeptide(L)' 'MAMLGRVFPKSQFVVTGVLGPNSNAHGPNEFLDLPTGRRVTETVAHVIAAHGRR' A
#
# COMPACT_ATOMS: atom_id res chain seq x y z
N MET A 1 -9.72 3.73 -7.20
CA MET A 1 -8.83 4.38 -8.20
C MET A 1 -9.57 5.10 -9.33
N ALA A 2 -10.87 5.40 -9.22
CA ALA A 2 -11.64 5.96 -10.34
C ALA A 2 -11.18 7.35 -10.83
N MET A 3 -10.74 8.23 -9.93
CA MET A 3 -10.19 9.54 -10.32
C MET A 3 -8.82 9.40 -10.98
N LEU A 4 -7.89 8.68 -10.34
CA LEU A 4 -6.53 8.50 -10.86
C LEU A 4 -6.49 7.69 -12.16
N GLY A 5 -7.33 6.66 -12.29
CA GLY A 5 -7.45 5.86 -13.51
C GLY A 5 -8.07 6.64 -14.69
N ARG A 6 -8.86 7.69 -14.42
CA ARG A 6 -9.33 8.60 -15.48
C ARG A 6 -8.22 9.49 -16.00
N VAL A 7 -7.36 10.01 -15.12
CA VAL A 7 -6.25 10.88 -15.50
C VAL A 7 -5.10 10.08 -16.13
N PHE A 8 -4.84 8.87 -15.63
CA PHE A 8 -3.73 8.02 -16.06
C PHE A 8 -4.23 6.64 -16.53
N PRO A 9 -4.92 6.56 -17.68
CA PRO A 9 -5.61 5.33 -18.12
C PRO A 9 -4.67 4.17 -18.45
N LYS A 10 -3.37 4.45 -18.68
CA LYS A 10 -2.36 3.43 -19.00
C LYS A 10 -1.51 3.01 -17.79
N SER A 11 -1.66 3.68 -16.65
CA SER A 11 -0.87 3.36 -15.46
C SER A 11 -1.41 2.13 -14.75
N GLN A 12 -0.50 1.26 -14.30
CA GLN A 12 -0.82 0.18 -13.38
C GLN A 12 -0.80 0.73 -11.94
N PHE A 13 -1.68 0.23 -11.09
CA PHE A 13 -1.79 0.68 -9.71
C PHE A 13 -1.75 -0.50 -8.74
N VAL A 14 -1.02 -0.33 -7.65
CA VAL A 14 -1.03 -1.23 -6.49
C VAL A 14 -1.58 -0.43 -5.31
N VAL A 15 -2.70 -0.87 -4.75
CA VAL A 15 -3.27 -0.31 -3.53
C VAL A 15 -3.12 -1.35 -2.43
N THR A 16 -2.37 -1.01 -1.39
CA THR A 16 -2.08 -1.89 -0.25
C THR A 16 -1.97 -1.02 1.01
N GLY A 17 -1.83 -1.63 2.18
CA GLY A 17 -1.72 -0.89 3.43
C GLY A 17 -1.70 -1.78 4.66
N VAL A 18 -1.84 -1.13 5.81
CA VAL A 18 -1.62 -1.69 7.15
C VAL A 18 -2.84 -1.56 8.05
N LEU A 19 -3.98 -1.11 7.51
CA LEU A 19 -5.23 -0.92 8.25
C LEU A 19 -5.95 -2.25 8.47
N GLY A 20 -5.30 -3.14 9.22
CA GLY A 20 -5.85 -4.42 9.65
C GLY A 20 -6.85 -4.28 10.80
N PRO A 21 -7.36 -5.42 11.32
CA PRO A 21 -8.25 -5.42 12.49
C PRO A 21 -7.69 -4.61 13.65
N ASN A 22 -8.53 -3.79 14.29
CA ASN A 22 -8.19 -2.93 15.44
C ASN A 22 -7.17 -1.81 15.19
N SER A 23 -6.65 -1.63 13.96
CA SER A 23 -5.75 -0.51 13.64
C SER A 23 -6.38 0.87 13.92
N ASN A 24 -7.72 0.94 13.94
CA ASN A 24 -8.51 2.07 14.39
C ASN A 24 -8.17 3.41 13.71
N ALA A 25 -7.94 3.39 12.39
CA ALA A 25 -7.77 4.63 11.64
C ALA A 25 -8.91 5.62 11.94
N HIS A 26 -8.55 6.84 12.35
CA HIS A 26 -9.48 7.90 12.78
C HIS A 26 -10.27 7.62 14.07
N GLY A 27 -9.88 6.63 14.86
CA GLY A 27 -10.48 6.27 16.15
C GLY A 27 -9.49 6.37 17.32
N PRO A 28 -9.97 6.20 18.57
CA PRO A 28 -9.08 6.11 19.72
C PRO A 28 -8.22 4.83 19.63
N ASN A 29 -7.01 4.92 20.17
CA ASN A 29 -6.02 3.84 20.14
C ASN A 29 -5.62 3.42 18.71
N GLU A 30 -5.60 4.37 17.78
CA GLU A 30 -5.00 4.17 16.45
C GLU A 30 -3.54 3.71 16.59
N PHE A 31 -3.17 2.64 15.89
CA PHE A 31 -1.81 2.11 15.94
C PHE A 31 -1.38 1.46 14.62
N LEU A 32 -0.07 1.24 14.51
CA LEU A 32 0.56 0.53 13.40
C LEU A 32 1.09 -0.83 13.86
N ASP A 33 0.63 -1.92 13.24
CA ASP A 33 1.25 -3.24 13.41
C ASP A 33 2.61 -3.28 12.69
N LEU A 34 3.70 -3.23 13.45
CA LEU A 34 5.06 -3.17 12.90
C LEU A 34 5.44 -4.40 12.05
N PRO A 35 5.11 -5.64 12.45
CA PRO A 35 5.35 -6.80 11.59
C PRO A 35 4.69 -6.68 10.21
N THR A 36 3.43 -6.26 10.15
CA THR A 36 2.70 -6.02 8.90
C THR A 36 3.30 -4.86 8.12
N GLY A 37 3.62 -3.74 8.79
CA GLY A 37 4.28 -2.59 8.18
C GLY A 37 5.58 -2.99 7.45
N ARG A 38 6.44 -3.77 8.11
CA ARG A 38 7.69 -4.25 7.52
C ARG A 38 7.44 -5.11 6.27
N ARG A 39 6.48 -6.02 6.32
CA ARG A 39 6.13 -6.91 5.19
C ARG A 39 5.53 -6.14 4.01
N VAL A 40 4.69 -5.15 4.27
CA VAL A 40 4.14 -4.26 3.22
C VAL A 40 5.28 -3.47 2.56
N THR A 41 6.20 -2.90 3.35
CA THR A 41 7.37 -2.20 2.82
C THR A 41 8.25 -3.11 1.96
N GLU A 42 8.55 -4.32 2.44
CA GLU A 42 9.32 -5.31 1.68
C GLU A 42 8.61 -5.69 0.36
N THR A 43 7.30 -5.91 0.41
CA THR A 43 6.50 -6.23 -0.77
C THR A 43 6.58 -5.12 -1.82
N VAL A 44 6.44 -3.86 -1.41
CA VAL A 44 6.58 -2.71 -2.31
C VAL A 44 7.99 -2.61 -2.89
N ALA A 45 9.03 -2.85 -2.07
CA ALA A 45 10.42 -2.87 -2.55
C ALA A 45 10.63 -3.94 -3.64
N HIS A 46 10.08 -5.15 -3.45
CA HIS A 46 10.13 -6.21 -4.46
C HIS A 46 9.42 -5.81 -5.76
N VAL A 47 8.24 -5.18 -5.67
CA VAL A 47 7.48 -4.70 -6.84
C VAL A 47 8.28 -3.64 -7.61
N ILE A 48 8.84 -2.66 -6.92
CA ILE A 48 9.66 -1.59 -7.53
C ILE A 48 10.90 -2.19 -8.19
N ALA A 49 11.61 -3.06 -7.49
CA ALA A 49 12.82 -3.71 -8.02
C ALA A 49 12.50 -4.56 -9.26
N ALA A 50 11.39 -5.29 -9.27
CA ALA A 50 10.95 -6.06 -10.42
C ALA A 50 10.51 -5.16 -11.60
N HIS A 51 9.84 -4.03 -11.32
CA HIS A 51 9.42 -3.09 -12.35
C HIS A 51 10.63 -2.41 -13.01
N GLY A 52 11.63 -1.98 -12.23
CA GLY A 52 12.83 -1.32 -12.75
C GLY A 52 13.77 -2.20 -13.58
N ARG A 53 13.53 -3.52 -13.65
CA ARG A 53 14.28 -4.48 -14.49
C ARG A 53 13.56 -4.81 -15.81
N ARG A 54 12.38 -4.27 -16.06
CA ARG A 54 11.65 -4.41 -17.33
C ARG A 54 12.12 -3.36 -18.32
#